data_AF-A0AAN9XVW8-F1
#
_entry.id   AF-A0AAN9XVW8-F1
#
_cell.length_a   1.000
_cell.length_b   1.000
_cell.length_c   1.000
_cell.angle_alpha   90.00
_cell.angle_beta   90.00
_cell.angle_gamma   90.00
#
_symmetry.space_group_name_H-M   'P 1'
#
loop_
_entity.id
_entity.type
_entity.pdbx_description
1 polymer ?
#
loop_
_entity_poly.entity_id
_entity_poly.type
_entity_poly.pdbx_seq_one_letter_code
_entity_poly.pdbx_strand_id
1 'polypeptide(L)'
;MAREEGTGKKRVVTESLGWLTESSIMPKKHRAIEGVGASSILELKAQLYKSQEDSRKCREFSGPDVEFQRAKSRIAPKDAFSAKNRGVDARAHKDKLELKAVSDGTASYAALERKAELYDKLVKGELPDEEDQEKYCVDFLRKGIEHDELPPPPPPPVERDVLVENEGGGDVGDDDDGSLLFNLKPGRMGGDFDNADYKRNVREVHEEVNRAREKASEIKLRRQEQVAAQREKLKQAYLRKKLEQLKASSIVSGSENKQT
;
A
#
# COMPACT_ATOMS: atom_id res chain seq x y z
N MET A 1 -1.10 -81.72 -16.47
CA MET A 1 -2.10 -80.64 -16.40
C MET A 1 -1.40 -79.29 -16.40
N ALA A 2 -1.92 -78.36 -17.19
CA ALA A 2 -1.87 -76.90 -17.08
C ALA A 2 -0.50 -76.17 -17.11
N ARG A 3 -0.05 -75.89 -18.34
CA ARG A 3 0.03 -74.55 -19.00
C ARG A 3 0.24 -73.28 -18.16
N GLU A 4 1.19 -72.48 -18.68
CA GLU A 4 1.05 -71.07 -19.09
C GLU A 4 1.82 -69.99 -18.31
N GLU A 5 2.71 -69.36 -19.10
CA GLU A 5 3.18 -67.98 -19.17
C GLU A 5 3.05 -67.02 -17.98
N GLY A 6 4.14 -66.27 -17.74
CA GLY A 6 4.18 -65.32 -16.65
C GLY A 6 5.23 -64.22 -16.74
N THR A 7 5.29 -63.53 -17.87
CA THR A 7 5.63 -62.09 -17.97
C THR A 7 7.08 -61.65 -17.68
N GLY A 8 7.74 -61.18 -18.74
CA GLY A 8 8.94 -60.35 -18.66
C GLY A 8 8.64 -59.04 -17.92
N LYS A 9 9.17 -58.92 -16.70
CA LYS A 9 9.15 -57.66 -15.96
C LYS A 9 10.33 -56.82 -16.41
N LYS A 10 10.00 -55.70 -17.07
CA LYS A 10 10.92 -54.64 -17.48
C LYS A 10 11.86 -54.31 -16.31
N ARG A 11 13.17 -54.41 -16.54
CA ARG A 11 14.18 -53.91 -15.60
C ARG A 11 13.97 -52.41 -15.46
N VAL A 12 13.28 -51.99 -14.40
CA VAL A 12 13.39 -50.62 -13.91
C VAL A 12 14.81 -50.52 -13.39
N VAL A 13 15.69 -49.92 -14.19
CA VAL A 13 17.00 -49.46 -13.73
C VAL A 13 16.69 -48.37 -12.71
N THR A 14 16.57 -48.78 -11.46
CA THR A 14 16.71 -47.85 -10.35
C THR A 14 18.18 -47.44 -10.42
N GLU A 15 18.42 -46.22 -10.89
CA GLU A 15 19.72 -45.58 -10.77
C GLU A 15 20.17 -45.81 -9.33
N SER A 16 21.32 -46.47 -9.17
CA SER A 16 21.85 -46.79 -7.85
C SER A 16 21.93 -45.47 -7.10
N LEU A 17 21.18 -45.37 -6.01
CA LEU A 17 21.21 -44.22 -5.13
C LEU A 17 22.56 -44.32 -4.41
N GLY A 18 23.62 -43.88 -5.10
CA GLY A 18 25.04 -44.23 -4.92
C GLY A 18 25.69 -43.81 -3.60
N TRP A 19 24.88 -43.49 -2.60
CA TRP A 19 25.32 -43.27 -1.22
C TRP A 19 24.44 -44.00 -0.19
N LEU A 20 23.29 -44.54 -0.60
CA LEU A 20 22.34 -45.25 0.27
C LEU A 20 22.43 -46.78 0.13
N THR A 21 22.85 -47.30 -1.03
CA THR A 21 22.90 -48.75 -1.30
C THR A 21 24.31 -49.34 -1.37
N GLU A 22 25.33 -48.52 -1.61
CA GLU A 22 26.73 -48.99 -1.74
C GLU A 22 27.49 -48.95 -0.42
N SER A 23 26.98 -48.21 0.58
CA SER A 23 27.54 -48.27 1.92
C SER A 23 27.07 -49.53 2.64
N SER A 24 27.99 -50.47 2.86
CA SER A 24 27.86 -51.63 3.77
C SER A 24 27.65 -51.23 5.25
N ILE A 25 27.33 -49.96 5.53
CA ILE A 25 27.01 -49.49 6.86
C ILE A 25 25.53 -49.76 7.13
N MET A 26 25.26 -50.81 7.91
CA MET A 26 23.91 -51.13 8.36
C MET A 26 23.29 -49.89 9.01
N PRO A 27 22.01 -49.57 8.73
CA PRO A 27 21.30 -48.51 9.42
C PRO A 27 21.42 -48.72 10.93
N LYS A 28 22.06 -47.77 11.63
CA LYS A 28 22.26 -47.88 13.08
C LYS A 28 20.89 -48.00 13.75
N LYS A 29 20.72 -49.04 14.58
CA LYS A 29 19.51 -49.21 15.40
C LYS A 29 19.27 -47.93 16.20
N HIS A 30 18.03 -47.44 16.19
CA HIS A 30 17.66 -46.21 16.88
C HIS A 30 18.02 -46.34 18.36
N ARG A 31 18.95 -45.49 18.83
CA ARG A 31 19.31 -45.47 20.25
C ARG A 31 18.18 -44.77 20.99
N ALA A 32 17.67 -45.39 22.04
CA ALA A 32 16.75 -44.73 22.95
C ALA A 32 17.53 -43.60 23.65
N ILE A 33 16.94 -42.42 23.67
CA ILE A 33 17.50 -41.27 24.37
C ILE A 33 16.95 -41.32 25.79
N GLU A 34 17.82 -41.31 26.78
CA GLU A 34 17.44 -41.35 28.19
C GLU A 34 16.51 -40.16 28.52
N GLY A 35 15.38 -40.46 29.16
CA GLY A 35 14.35 -39.45 29.49
C GLY A 35 13.43 -39.02 28.35
N VAL A 36 13.58 -39.54 27.12
CA VAL A 36 12.69 -39.21 25.99
C VAL A 36 11.89 -40.44 25.55
N GLY A 37 10.56 -40.35 25.68
CA GLY A 37 9.65 -41.40 25.24
C GLY A 37 9.58 -41.54 23.71
N ALA A 38 9.27 -42.74 23.23
CA ALA A 38 9.14 -43.01 21.79
C ALA A 38 8.05 -42.16 21.11
N SER A 39 6.95 -41.85 21.82
CA SER A 39 5.90 -40.96 21.37
C SER A 39 6.39 -39.52 21.17
N SER A 40 7.18 -39.00 22.11
CA SER A 40 7.78 -37.66 22.01
C SER A 40 8.74 -37.54 20.83
N ILE A 41 9.52 -38.59 20.55
CA ILE A 41 10.40 -38.64 19.37
C ILE A 41 9.58 -38.60 18.06
N LEU A 42 8.46 -39.31 18.01
CA LEU A 42 7.58 -39.31 16.83
C LEU A 42 6.89 -37.95 16.66
N GLU A 43 6.43 -37.33 17.74
CA GLU A 43 5.83 -36.00 17.72
C GLU A 43 6.84 -34.94 17.25
N LEU A 44 8.08 -35.00 17.74
CA LEU A 44 9.16 -34.12 17.29
C LEU A 44 9.50 -34.33 15.81
N LYS A 45 9.50 -35.58 15.33
CA LYS A 45 9.67 -35.88 13.90
C LYS A 45 8.53 -35.31 13.07
N ALA A 46 7.29 -35.43 13.54
CA ALA A 46 6.13 -34.85 12.87
C ALA A 46 6.21 -33.32 12.82
N GLN A 47 6.62 -32.67 13.91
CA GLN A 47 6.80 -31.23 13.97
C GLN A 47 7.95 -30.74 13.07
N LEU A 48 9.06 -31.47 13.02
CA LEU A 48 10.17 -31.20 12.10
C LEU A 48 9.74 -31.35 10.65
N TYR A 49 8.99 -32.41 10.32
CA TYR A 49 8.51 -32.65 8.98
C TYR A 49 7.52 -31.54 8.54
N LYS A 50 6.58 -31.17 9.42
CA LYS A 50 5.66 -30.04 9.18
C LYS A 50 6.41 -28.73 8.95
N SER A 51 7.39 -28.41 9.80
CA SER A 51 8.25 -27.23 9.62
C SER A 51 9.04 -27.26 8.32
N GLN A 52 9.52 -28.43 7.89
CA GLN A 52 10.24 -28.58 6.63
C GLN A 52 9.31 -28.39 5.43
N GLU A 53 8.12 -28.99 5.45
CA GLU A 53 7.11 -28.78 4.40
C GLU A 53 6.69 -27.32 4.30
N ASP A 54 6.43 -26.65 5.42
CA ASP A 54 6.06 -25.23 5.44
C ASP A 54 7.18 -24.36 4.85
N SER A 55 8.44 -24.68 5.15
CA SER A 55 9.60 -23.99 4.56
C SER A 55 9.75 -24.23 3.05
N ARG A 56 9.45 -25.45 2.58
CA ARG A 56 9.48 -25.80 1.15
C ARG A 56 8.35 -25.11 0.41
N LYS A 57 7.12 -25.14 0.95
CA LYS A 57 5.98 -24.41 0.42
C LYS A 57 6.27 -22.92 0.35
N CYS A 58 6.83 -22.32 1.40
CA CYS A 58 7.23 -20.90 1.37
C CYS A 58 8.29 -20.62 0.30
N ARG A 59 9.24 -21.54 0.06
CA ARG A 59 10.23 -21.42 -1.01
C ARG A 59 9.61 -21.56 -2.40
N GLU A 60 8.64 -22.45 -2.56
CA GLU A 60 7.90 -22.66 -3.81
C GLU A 60 6.98 -21.46 -4.14
N PHE A 61 6.33 -20.86 -3.14
CA PHE A 61 5.52 -19.65 -3.29
C PHE A 61 6.35 -18.38 -3.48
N SER A 62 7.64 -18.37 -3.12
CA SER A 62 8.52 -17.20 -3.24
C SER A 62 9.26 -17.08 -4.57
N GLY A 63 8.98 -17.96 -5.55
CA GLY A 63 9.58 -17.91 -6.89
C GLY A 63 11.07 -18.33 -6.93
N PRO A 64 11.59 -18.73 -8.11
CA PRO A 64 12.92 -19.31 -8.25
C PRO A 64 14.07 -18.28 -8.30
N ASP A 65 13.81 -17.02 -7.96
CA ASP A 65 14.78 -15.92 -8.08
C ASP A 65 15.09 -15.28 -6.72
N VAL A 66 15.74 -16.04 -5.83
CA VAL A 66 16.55 -15.46 -4.76
C VAL A 66 17.76 -16.35 -4.52
N GLU A 67 18.73 -16.19 -5.41
CA GLU A 67 20.15 -16.00 -5.10
C GLU A 67 20.62 -16.58 -3.74
N PHE A 68 21.24 -17.75 -3.81
CA PHE A 68 22.28 -18.26 -2.93
C PHE A 68 22.28 -17.81 -1.44
N GLN A 69 21.89 -18.74 -0.57
CA GLN A 69 22.53 -19.00 0.73
C GLN A 69 23.06 -17.76 1.48
N ARG A 70 22.18 -16.90 1.98
CA ARG A 70 22.58 -16.03 3.11
C ARG A 70 22.54 -16.87 4.39
N ALA A 71 23.68 -16.90 5.09
CA ALA A 71 23.88 -17.58 6.36
C ALA A 71 22.75 -17.32 7.35
N LYS A 72 22.38 -18.38 8.10
CA LYS A 72 21.51 -18.40 9.28
C LYS A 72 21.11 -17.00 9.71
N SER A 73 19.87 -16.60 9.41
CA SER A 73 19.27 -15.43 10.05
C SER A 73 19.36 -15.70 11.55
N ARG A 74 20.34 -15.07 12.22
CA ARG A 74 20.41 -15.01 13.68
C ARG A 74 19.00 -14.69 14.11
N ILE A 75 18.44 -15.52 14.98
CA ILE A 75 17.14 -15.32 15.61
C ILE A 75 17.11 -13.85 15.98
N ALA A 76 16.38 -13.05 15.19
CA ALA A 76 16.20 -11.65 15.50
C ALA A 76 15.56 -11.67 16.89
N PRO A 77 16.06 -10.89 17.86
CA PRO A 77 15.41 -10.82 19.15
C PRO A 77 13.94 -10.54 18.87
N LYS A 78 13.05 -11.44 19.31
CA LYS A 78 11.62 -11.25 19.20
C LYS A 78 11.36 -9.89 19.84
N ASP A 79 11.08 -8.91 18.99
CA ASP A 79 10.80 -7.56 19.41
C ASP A 79 9.67 -7.64 20.45
N ALA A 80 9.90 -7.15 21.66
CA ALA A 80 8.92 -7.24 22.74
C ALA A 80 7.62 -6.49 22.36
N PHE A 81 7.68 -5.61 21.36
CA PHE A 81 6.54 -4.91 20.78
C PHE A 81 5.85 -5.67 19.62
N SER A 82 6.41 -6.80 19.17
CA SER A 82 5.82 -7.68 18.13
C SER A 82 4.66 -8.52 18.65
N ALA A 83 4.57 -8.71 19.96
CA ALA A 83 3.45 -9.37 20.61
C ALA A 83 2.20 -8.47 20.55
N LYS A 84 1.52 -8.48 19.40
CA LYS A 84 0.23 -7.81 19.25
C LYS A 84 -0.81 -8.50 20.12
N ASN A 85 -1.67 -7.70 20.74
CA ASN A 85 -2.86 -8.20 21.42
C ASN A 85 -3.72 -9.01 20.42
N ARG A 86 -4.13 -10.22 20.79
CA ARG A 86 -4.88 -11.16 19.93
C ARG A 86 -6.14 -10.56 19.28
N GLY A 87 -6.71 -9.49 19.86
CA GLY A 87 -7.89 -8.80 19.34
C GLY A 87 -7.62 -7.62 18.39
N VAL A 88 -6.36 -7.20 18.22
CA VAL A 88 -6.02 -6.04 17.36
C VAL A 88 -6.21 -6.38 15.90
N ASP A 89 -5.76 -7.56 15.45
CA ASP A 89 -5.94 -7.98 14.06
C ASP A 89 -7.42 -8.20 13.72
N ALA A 90 -8.20 -8.72 14.68
CA ALA A 90 -9.64 -8.90 14.52
C ALA A 90 -10.39 -7.56 14.39
N ARG A 91 -10.02 -6.56 15.22
CA ARG A 91 -10.57 -5.20 15.13
C ARG A 91 -10.14 -4.51 13.83
N ALA A 92 -8.85 -4.55 13.51
CA ALA A 92 -8.31 -3.97 12.28
C ALA A 92 -8.97 -4.55 11.01
N HIS A 93 -9.28 -5.85 11.02
CA HIS A 93 -10.01 -6.48 9.91
C HIS A 93 -11.45 -5.97 9.83
N LYS A 94 -12.15 -5.84 10.97
CA LYS A 94 -13.51 -5.29 11.04
C LYS A 94 -13.54 -3.83 10.56
N ASP A 95 -12.66 -2.98 11.09
CA ASP A 95 -12.55 -1.57 10.70
C ASP A 95 -12.24 -1.43 9.21
N LYS A 96 -11.39 -2.31 8.64
CA LYS A 96 -11.09 -2.32 7.20
C LYS A 96 -12.30 -2.68 6.34
N LEU A 97 -13.17 -3.59 6.80
CA LEU A 97 -14.40 -3.93 6.10
C LEU A 97 -15.43 -2.79 6.19
N GLU A 98 -15.52 -2.14 7.34
CA GLU A 98 -16.43 -1.00 7.55
C GLU A 98 -15.99 0.23 6.73
N LEU A 99 -14.70 0.56 6.71
CA LEU A 99 -14.17 1.63 5.86
C LEU A 99 -14.37 1.33 4.37
N LYS A 100 -14.24 0.06 3.96
CA LYS A 100 -14.56 -0.35 2.59
C LYS A 100 -16.03 -0.13 2.27
N ALA A 101 -16.95 -0.63 3.11
CA ALA A 101 -18.39 -0.45 2.92
C ALA A 101 -18.81 1.03 2.87
N VAL A 102 -18.16 1.90 3.65
CA VAL A 102 -18.38 3.35 3.60
C VAL A 102 -17.80 3.97 2.31
N SER A 103 -16.68 3.45 1.81
CA SER A 103 -16.02 3.90 0.58
C SER A 103 -16.53 3.24 -0.71
N ASP A 104 -17.36 2.19 -0.62
CA ASP A 104 -17.74 1.33 -1.75
C ASP A 104 -18.56 2.10 -2.81
N GLY A 105 -18.94 3.34 -2.53
CA GLY A 105 -19.51 4.26 -3.54
C GLY A 105 -20.83 3.78 -4.13
N THR A 106 -21.38 2.67 -3.63
CA THR A 106 -22.61 2.01 -4.10
C THR A 106 -23.82 2.92 -3.95
N ALA A 107 -23.90 3.69 -2.85
CA ALA A 107 -24.93 4.71 -2.69
C ALA A 107 -24.81 5.84 -3.74
N SER A 108 -23.58 6.24 -4.07
CA SER A 108 -23.31 7.23 -5.12
C SER A 108 -23.64 6.67 -6.50
N TYR A 109 -23.32 5.40 -6.76
CA TYR A 109 -23.60 4.72 -8.02
C TYR A 109 -25.11 4.57 -8.24
N ALA A 110 -25.86 4.15 -7.21
CA ALA A 110 -27.32 4.08 -7.25
C ALA A 110 -27.97 5.46 -7.42
N ALA A 111 -27.38 6.53 -6.86
CA ALA A 111 -27.84 7.90 -7.08
C ALA A 111 -27.57 8.38 -8.52
N LEU A 112 -26.43 8.01 -9.09
CA LEU A 112 -26.08 8.34 -10.48
C LEU A 112 -26.96 7.58 -11.48
N GLU A 113 -27.27 6.30 -11.22
CA GLU A 113 -28.16 5.49 -12.02
C GLU A 113 -29.58 6.08 -12.06
N ARG A 114 -30.15 6.45 -10.90
CA ARG A 114 -31.44 7.16 -10.85
C ARG A 114 -31.44 8.48 -11.61
N LYS A 115 -30.33 9.23 -11.55
CA LYS A 115 -30.19 10.47 -12.34
C LYS A 115 -30.16 10.16 -13.84
N ALA A 116 -29.41 9.15 -14.26
CA ALA A 116 -29.33 8.75 -15.66
C ALA A 116 -30.70 8.31 -16.21
N GLU A 117 -31.44 7.48 -15.47
CA GLU A 117 -32.81 7.08 -15.84
C GLU A 117 -33.74 8.29 -15.98
N LEU A 118 -33.61 9.30 -15.11
CA LEU A 118 -34.41 10.52 -15.19
C LEU A 118 -34.06 11.31 -16.46
N TYR A 119 -32.78 11.47 -16.78
CA TYR A 119 -32.35 12.11 -18.02
C TYR A 119 -32.84 11.34 -19.26
N ASP A 120 -32.74 10.01 -19.27
CA ASP A 120 -33.22 9.20 -20.39
C ASP A 120 -34.73 9.33 -20.58
N LYS A 121 -35.51 9.41 -19.49
CA LYS A 121 -36.97 9.66 -19.54
C LYS A 121 -37.30 11.06 -20.05
N LEU A 122 -36.55 12.08 -19.62
CA LEU A 122 -36.69 13.46 -20.13
C LEU A 122 -36.40 13.54 -21.63
N VAL A 123 -35.33 12.88 -22.09
CA VAL A 123 -34.94 12.85 -23.50
C VAL A 123 -35.95 12.10 -24.36
N LYS A 124 -36.52 11.01 -23.84
CA LYS A 124 -37.56 10.23 -24.54
C LYS A 124 -38.94 10.88 -24.51
N GLY A 125 -39.15 11.91 -23.68
CA GLY A 125 -40.46 12.56 -23.53
C GLY A 125 -41.53 11.65 -22.92
N GLU A 126 -41.12 10.64 -22.14
CA GLU A 126 -42.02 9.67 -21.48
C GLU A 126 -42.40 10.09 -20.05
N LEU A 127 -42.08 11.32 -19.64
CA LEU A 127 -42.66 11.83 -18.42
C LEU A 127 -44.16 12.01 -18.66
N PRO A 128 -45.03 11.53 -17.74
CA PRO A 128 -46.44 11.81 -17.81
C PRO A 128 -46.62 13.32 -17.63
N ASP A 129 -46.68 14.03 -18.75
CA ASP A 129 -47.22 15.37 -18.80
C ASP A 129 -48.68 15.27 -18.34
N GLU A 130 -48.99 15.89 -17.20
CA GLU A 130 -50.17 16.75 -17.01
C GLU A 130 -50.42 17.14 -15.54
N GLU A 131 -49.88 16.45 -14.53
CA GLU A 131 -50.30 16.69 -13.12
C GLU A 131 -49.39 17.58 -12.26
N ASP A 132 -48.10 17.74 -12.60
CA ASP A 132 -47.14 18.48 -11.74
C ASP A 132 -46.82 19.91 -12.21
N GLN A 133 -47.11 20.25 -13.47
CA GLN A 133 -46.83 21.61 -13.97
C GLN A 133 -47.69 22.67 -13.25
N GLU A 134 -48.91 22.31 -12.82
CA GLU A 134 -49.79 23.22 -12.08
C GLU A 134 -49.32 23.48 -10.64
N LYS A 135 -48.58 22.55 -10.01
CA LYS A 135 -48.09 22.71 -8.63
C LYS A 135 -46.93 23.69 -8.50
N TYR A 136 -46.14 23.85 -9.56
CA TYR A 136 -44.94 24.70 -9.55
C TYR A 136 -45.09 25.97 -10.39
N CYS A 137 -46.22 26.15 -11.08
CA CYS A 137 -46.56 27.41 -11.73
C CYS A 137 -47.08 28.43 -10.72
N VAL A 138 -46.52 29.64 -10.74
CA VAL A 138 -46.97 30.74 -9.90
C VAL A 138 -48.22 31.37 -10.51
N ASP A 139 -49.36 31.29 -9.80
CA ASP A 139 -50.59 32.01 -10.15
C ASP A 139 -50.41 33.51 -9.90
N PHE A 140 -49.98 34.25 -10.91
CA PHE A 140 -49.82 35.72 -10.83
C PHE A 140 -51.10 36.46 -10.47
N LEU A 141 -52.28 35.87 -10.74
CA LEU A 141 -53.58 36.43 -10.39
C LEU A 141 -53.92 36.29 -8.90
N ARG A 142 -53.45 35.21 -8.23
CA ARG A 142 -53.70 34.98 -6.80
C ARG A 142 -52.74 35.78 -5.91
N LYS A 143 -51.49 35.97 -6.37
CA LYS A 143 -50.44 36.69 -5.63
C LYS A 143 -50.82 38.15 -5.28
N GLY A 144 -51.74 38.78 -6.01
CA GLY A 144 -52.16 40.16 -5.77
C GLY A 144 -53.28 40.36 -4.75
N ILE A 145 -54.04 39.31 -4.39
CA ILE A 145 -55.30 39.47 -3.63
C ILE A 145 -55.12 39.12 -2.14
N GLU A 146 -54.21 38.22 -1.78
CA GLU A 146 -54.07 37.74 -0.38
C GLU A 146 -53.24 38.65 0.54
N HIS A 147 -52.56 39.68 0.01
CA HIS A 147 -51.64 40.51 0.79
C HIS A 147 -52.27 41.67 1.58
N ASP A 148 -53.58 41.91 1.47
CA ASP A 148 -54.24 43.12 2.00
C ASP A 148 -55.21 42.88 3.17
N GLU A 149 -55.34 41.65 3.70
CA GLU A 149 -56.38 41.30 4.70
C GLU A 149 -55.85 40.75 6.04
N LEU A 150 -54.62 41.10 6.44
CA LEU A 150 -54.15 40.83 7.81
C LEU A 150 -54.09 42.12 8.64
N PRO A 151 -54.81 42.21 9.79
CA PRO A 151 -54.81 43.41 10.62
C PRO A 151 -53.46 43.60 11.34
N PRO A 152 -53.04 44.86 11.58
CA PRO A 152 -51.71 45.17 12.11
C PRO A 152 -51.53 44.71 13.57
N PRO A 153 -50.36 44.16 13.94
CA PRO A 153 -50.03 43.83 15.33
C PRO A 153 -49.80 45.10 16.19
N PRO A 154 -50.07 45.05 17.51
CA PRO A 154 -50.01 46.21 18.40
C PRO A 154 -48.57 46.73 18.58
N PRO A 155 -48.40 48.05 18.83
CA PRO A 155 -47.07 48.66 18.92
C PRO A 155 -46.31 48.26 20.20
N PRO A 156 -45.00 47.98 20.12
CA PRO A 156 -44.14 47.82 21.29
C PRO A 156 -43.74 49.18 21.90
N PRO A 157 -43.50 49.26 23.22
CA PRO A 157 -43.13 50.51 23.87
C PRO A 157 -41.68 50.92 23.52
N VAL A 158 -41.54 52.23 23.34
CA VAL A 158 -40.32 53.02 23.07
C VAL A 158 -39.24 52.78 24.13
N GLU A 159 -37.95 52.78 23.75
CA GLU A 159 -36.79 53.57 24.28
C GLU A 159 -35.49 53.18 23.51
N ARG A 160 -35.05 53.99 22.53
CA ARG A 160 -33.77 54.76 22.47
C ARG A 160 -32.45 53.96 22.55
N ASP A 161 -31.70 53.85 21.43
CA ASP A 161 -30.52 54.70 21.18
C ASP A 161 -29.80 54.41 19.82
N VAL A 162 -29.81 55.46 18.99
CA VAL A 162 -28.80 56.05 18.06
C VAL A 162 -27.76 55.26 17.24
N LEU A 163 -27.60 55.78 16.00
CA LEU A 163 -26.42 55.82 15.08
C LEU A 163 -26.03 54.51 14.35
N VAL A 164 -25.59 54.50 13.08
CA VAL A 164 -25.21 55.56 12.13
C VAL A 164 -25.23 55.00 10.71
N GLU A 165 -25.58 55.87 9.77
CA GLU A 165 -25.55 55.69 8.32
C GLU A 165 -24.13 55.61 7.76
N ASN A 166 -23.93 54.93 6.63
CA ASN A 166 -23.52 55.60 5.39
C ASN A 166 -23.29 54.59 4.26
N GLU A 167 -24.03 54.80 3.18
CA GLU A 167 -23.64 54.37 1.84
C GLU A 167 -22.56 55.31 1.27
N GLY A 168 -21.68 54.78 0.42
CA GLY A 168 -20.67 55.57 -0.29
C GLY A 168 -19.85 54.71 -1.23
N GLY A 169 -20.31 54.62 -2.49
CA GLY A 169 -19.61 53.94 -3.56
C GLY A 169 -18.51 54.77 -4.21
N GLY A 170 -17.47 54.06 -4.66
CA GLY A 170 -16.72 54.24 -5.91
C GLY A 170 -15.70 55.38 -6.02
N ASP A 171 -14.42 55.05 -6.18
CA ASP A 171 -13.60 55.51 -7.32
C ASP A 171 -12.27 54.74 -7.50
N VAL A 172 -12.06 54.28 -8.75
CA VAL A 172 -10.85 54.02 -9.55
C VAL A 172 -9.73 53.07 -9.07
N GLY A 173 -9.45 52.08 -9.93
CA GLY A 173 -8.19 51.36 -10.02
C GLY A 173 -8.28 50.18 -10.98
N ASP A 174 -8.00 50.44 -12.26
CA ASP A 174 -7.74 49.45 -13.32
C ASP A 174 -6.46 48.64 -13.01
N ASP A 175 -6.34 47.50 -13.68
CA ASP A 175 -5.22 46.55 -13.73
C ASP A 175 -5.18 45.37 -12.73
N ASP A 176 -5.22 44.18 -13.36
CA ASP A 176 -4.49 42.95 -13.04
C ASP A 176 -5.18 41.82 -12.24
N ASP A 177 -5.61 40.84 -13.04
CA ASP A 177 -5.41 39.40 -12.92
C ASP A 177 -5.94 38.60 -11.70
N GLY A 178 -6.86 37.68 -12.02
CA GLY A 178 -6.71 36.31 -11.54
C GLY A 178 -7.18 35.99 -10.12
N SER A 179 -8.48 36.12 -9.81
CA SER A 179 -9.05 35.36 -8.68
C SER A 179 -10.55 35.05 -8.79
N LEU A 180 -11.00 34.63 -9.97
CA LEU A 180 -12.31 33.95 -10.12
C LEU A 180 -12.21 32.45 -9.80
N LEU A 181 -11.57 32.04 -8.72
CA LEU A 181 -11.56 30.63 -8.31
C LEU A 181 -11.55 30.50 -6.78
N PHE A 182 -12.52 29.74 -6.28
CA PHE A 182 -12.70 29.29 -4.89
C PHE A 182 -13.53 30.16 -3.92
N ASN A 183 -14.77 30.50 -4.32
CA ASN A 183 -15.85 30.70 -3.36
C ASN A 183 -16.57 29.37 -3.05
N LEU A 184 -15.82 28.34 -2.62
CA LEU A 184 -16.40 27.16 -1.99
C LEU A 184 -16.36 27.39 -0.47
N LYS A 185 -17.42 28.00 0.07
CA LYS A 185 -17.64 28.15 1.51
C LYS A 185 -17.47 26.78 2.18
N PRO A 186 -16.40 26.53 2.97
CA PRO A 186 -16.35 25.34 3.78
C PRO A 186 -17.39 25.51 4.87
N GLY A 187 -18.24 24.50 5.02
CA GLY A 187 -19.27 24.45 6.05
C GLY A 187 -18.74 24.90 7.40
N ARG A 188 -19.47 25.84 7.99
CA ARG A 188 -19.32 26.34 9.35
C ARG A 188 -19.62 25.18 10.31
N MET A 189 -18.68 24.26 10.49
CA MET A 189 -18.69 23.33 11.61
C MET A 189 -18.09 24.07 12.80
N GLY A 190 -18.96 24.43 13.74
CA GLY A 190 -18.59 25.03 15.01
C GLY A 190 -17.71 24.08 15.81
N GLY A 191 -16.42 24.38 15.82
CA GLY A 191 -15.51 24.07 16.91
C GLY A 191 -14.54 25.22 16.97
N ASP A 192 -14.50 25.95 18.08
CA ASP A 192 -13.43 26.90 18.40
C ASP A 192 -12.12 26.12 18.55
N PHE A 193 -11.60 25.56 17.45
CA PHE A 193 -10.20 25.20 17.38
C PHE A 193 -9.45 26.49 17.12
N ASP A 194 -8.51 26.81 18.01
CA ASP A 194 -7.70 28.01 17.93
C ASP A 194 -7.08 28.11 16.53
N ASN A 195 -7.55 29.07 15.73
CA ASN A 195 -7.12 29.25 14.34
C ASN A 195 -5.59 29.43 14.24
N ALA A 196 -5.00 29.98 15.31
CA ALA A 196 -3.56 30.10 15.50
C ALA A 196 -2.85 28.74 15.58
N ASP A 197 -3.42 27.77 16.30
CA ASP A 197 -2.85 26.43 16.45
C ASP A 197 -3.01 25.62 15.17
N TYR A 198 -4.14 25.75 14.47
CA TYR A 198 -4.30 25.17 13.14
C TYR A 198 -3.20 25.66 12.17
N LYS A 199 -2.94 26.97 12.14
CA LYS A 199 -1.87 27.55 11.30
C LYS A 199 -0.48 27.09 11.71
N ARG A 200 -0.21 26.90 13.01
CA ARG A 200 1.07 26.34 13.50
C ARG A 200 1.23 24.89 13.05
N ASN A 201 0.22 24.05 13.25
CA ASN A 201 0.25 22.65 12.88
C ASN A 201 0.44 22.47 11.38
N VAL A 202 -0.24 23.28 10.56
CA VAL A 202 -0.03 23.28 9.10
C VAL A 202 1.42 23.61 8.76
N ARG A 203 2.00 24.66 9.33
CA ARG A 203 3.42 25.00 9.10
C ARG A 203 4.37 23.90 9.55
N GLU A 204 4.15 23.34 10.73
CA GLU A 204 4.96 22.26 11.29
C GLU A 204 4.97 21.02 10.38
N VAL A 205 3.80 20.62 9.89
CA VAL A 205 3.71 19.50 8.93
C VAL A 205 4.48 19.79 7.64
N HIS A 206 4.40 21.01 7.10
CA HIS A 206 5.18 21.37 5.91
C HIS A 206 6.68 21.30 6.16
N GLU A 207 7.14 21.78 7.32
CA GLU A 207 8.54 21.67 7.72
C GLU A 207 8.96 20.20 7.92
N GLU A 208 8.12 19.37 8.53
CA GLU A 208 8.39 17.95 8.71
C GLU A 208 8.50 17.21 7.36
N VAL A 209 7.59 17.50 6.43
CA VAL A 209 7.63 16.97 5.07
C VAL A 209 8.90 17.41 4.34
N ASN A 210 9.33 18.67 4.51
CA ASN A 210 10.57 19.17 3.91
C ASN A 210 11.80 18.46 4.50
N ARG A 211 11.88 18.31 5.83
CA ARG A 211 12.95 17.55 6.49
C ARG A 211 12.97 16.08 6.04
N ALA A 212 11.81 15.46 5.86
CA ALA A 212 11.71 14.09 5.35
C ALA A 212 12.21 13.98 3.91
N ARG A 213 11.88 14.95 3.05
CA ARG A 213 12.38 15.05 1.67
C ARG A 213 13.90 15.20 1.64
N GLU A 214 14.47 16.07 2.47
CA GLU A 214 15.91 16.28 2.58
C GLU A 214 16.63 15.00 3.00
N LYS A 215 16.18 14.33 4.08
CA LYS A 215 16.73 13.03 4.52
C LYS A 215 16.66 11.97 3.43
N ALA A 216 15.55 11.90 2.70
CA ALA A 216 15.40 10.96 1.59
C ALA A 216 16.39 11.27 0.45
N SER A 217 16.64 12.54 0.16
CA SER A 217 17.63 12.97 -0.83
C SER A 217 19.06 12.62 -0.39
N GLU A 218 19.39 12.81 0.88
CA GLU A 218 20.69 12.47 1.47
C GLU A 218 20.97 10.96 1.40
N ILE A 219 19.97 10.13 1.73
CA ILE A 219 20.08 8.66 1.63
C ILE A 219 20.34 8.23 0.18
N LYS A 220 19.66 8.86 -0.79
CA LYS A 220 19.88 8.58 -2.21
C LYS A 220 21.30 8.96 -2.64
N LEU A 221 21.78 10.14 -2.22
CA LEU A 221 23.14 10.58 -2.52
C LEU A 221 24.17 9.62 -1.95
N ARG A 222 24.04 9.23 -0.68
CA ARG A 222 24.92 8.25 -0.03
C ARG A 222 24.94 6.91 -0.75
N ARG A 223 23.78 6.42 -1.22
CA ARG A 223 23.70 5.18 -2.01
C ARG A 223 24.41 5.33 -3.35
N GLN A 224 24.27 6.47 -4.01
CA GLN A 224 24.93 6.77 -5.27
C GLN A 224 26.45 6.83 -5.09
N GLU A 225 26.95 7.47 -4.03
CA GLU A 225 28.36 7.52 -3.67
C GLU A 225 28.94 6.11 -3.42
N GLN A 226 28.21 5.25 -2.70
CA GLN A 226 28.65 3.87 -2.47
C GLN A 226 28.75 3.08 -3.79
N VAL A 227 27.77 3.24 -4.68
CA VAL A 227 27.80 2.60 -6.01
C VAL A 227 28.95 3.13 -6.85
N ALA A 228 29.18 4.45 -6.83
CA ALA A 228 30.30 5.07 -7.53
C ALA A 228 31.65 4.57 -6.99
N ALA A 229 31.83 4.52 -5.67
CA ALA A 229 33.04 4.00 -5.04
C ALA A 229 33.29 2.52 -5.38
N GLN A 230 32.22 1.70 -5.40
CA GLN A 230 32.32 0.31 -5.86
C GLN A 230 32.73 0.22 -7.34
N ARG A 231 32.13 1.05 -8.21
CA ARG A 231 32.48 1.11 -9.64
C ARG A 231 33.94 1.52 -9.84
N GLU A 232 34.43 2.50 -9.11
CA GLU A 232 35.84 2.92 -9.17
C GLU A 232 36.78 1.82 -8.69
N LYS A 233 36.45 1.15 -7.58
CA LYS A 233 37.23 0.01 -7.07
C LYS A 233 37.32 -1.11 -8.09
N LEU A 234 36.20 -1.45 -8.75
CA LEU A 234 36.17 -2.44 -9.83
C LEU A 234 37.00 -2.00 -11.03
N LYS A 235 36.91 -0.72 -11.43
CA LYS A 235 37.74 -0.15 -12.51
C LYS A 235 39.23 -0.25 -12.19
N GLN A 236 39.64 0.07 -10.96
CA GLN A 236 41.03 -0.04 -10.52
C GLN A 236 41.51 -1.51 -10.50
N ALA A 237 40.68 -2.43 -9.99
CA ALA A 237 40.99 -3.86 -9.97
C ALA A 237 41.17 -4.41 -11.39
N TYR A 238 40.29 -4.01 -12.32
CA TYR A 238 40.40 -4.38 -13.73
C TYR A 238 41.71 -3.87 -14.36
N LEU A 239 42.06 -2.60 -14.14
CA LEU A 239 43.31 -2.03 -14.65
C LEU A 239 44.54 -2.74 -14.06
N ARG A 240 44.54 -3.06 -12.76
CA ARG A 240 45.61 -3.83 -12.11
C ARG A 240 45.76 -5.22 -12.74
N LYS A 241 44.65 -5.93 -12.95
CA LYS A 241 44.65 -7.26 -13.60
C LYS A 241 45.21 -7.19 -15.01
N LYS A 242 44.85 -6.16 -15.79
CA LYS A 242 45.37 -5.96 -17.15
C LYS A 242 46.89 -5.70 -17.15
N LEU A 243 47.39 -4.91 -16.19
CA LEU A 243 48.83 -4.67 -16.03
C LEU A 243 49.58 -5.93 -15.63
N GLU A 244 49.02 -6.74 -14.74
CA GLU A 244 49.60 -8.03 -14.34
C GLU A 244 49.67 -9.00 -15.52
N GLN A 245 48.63 -9.07 -16.36
CA GLN A 245 48.65 -9.85 -17.59
C GLN A 245 49.75 -9.40 -18.55
N LEU A 246 49.91 -8.09 -18.77
CA LEU A 246 50.98 -7.56 -19.62
C LEU A 246 52.37 -7.85 -19.05
N LYS A 247 52.53 -7.78 -17.73
CA LYS A 247 53.78 -8.16 -17.06
C LYS A 247 54.06 -9.64 -17.21
N ALA A 248 53.06 -10.51 -17.03
CA ALA A 248 53.21 -11.95 -17.22
C ALA A 248 53.61 -12.29 -18.67
N SER A 249 52.96 -11.69 -19.68
CA SER A 249 53.34 -11.89 -21.08
C SER A 249 54.74 -11.35 -21.43
N SER A 250 55.14 -10.24 -20.82
CA SER A 250 56.49 -9.67 -20.94
C SER A 250 57.55 -10.58 -20.31
N ILE A 251 57.27 -11.17 -19.15
CA ILE A 251 58.20 -12.09 -18.49
C ILE A 251 58.38 -13.35 -19.33
N VAL A 252 57.27 -13.93 -19.84
CA VAL A 252 57.31 -15.13 -20.70
C VAL A 252 58.15 -14.91 -21.96
N SER A 253 57.92 -13.80 -22.69
CA SER A 253 58.73 -13.45 -23.87
C SER A 253 60.18 -13.09 -23.54
N GLY A 254 60.45 -12.52 -22.37
CA GLY A 254 61.81 -12.24 -21.89
C GLY A 254 62.61 -13.48 -21.48
N SER A 255 61.93 -14.55 -21.03
CA SER A 255 62.56 -15.86 -20.76
C SER A 255 62.86 -16.65 -22.02
N GLU A 256 62.01 -16.58 -23.05
CA GLU A 256 62.23 -17.25 -24.34
C GLU A 256 63.46 -16.69 -25.08
N ASN A 257 63.71 -15.38 -24.98
CA ASN A 257 64.88 -14.73 -25.59
C ASN A 257 66.23 -14.96 -24.87
N LYS A 258 66.24 -15.63 -23.70
CA LYS A 258 67.49 -15.97 -22.97
C LYS A 258 67.91 -17.43 -23.13
N GLN A 259 67.13 -18.24 -23.83
CA GLN A 259 67.40 -19.66 -24.08
C GLN A 259 67.97 -19.94 -25.48
N THR A 260 68.34 -18.90 -26.23
CA THR A 260 69.04 -18.99 -27.53
C THR A 260 70.48 -18.51 -27.41
#